data_AF-A0A2A2LQ85-F1
#
_entry.id   AF-A0A2A2LQ85-F1
#
_cell.length_a   1.000
_cell.length_b   1.000
_cell.length_c   1.000
_cell.angle_alpha   90.00
_cell.angle_beta   90.00
_cell.angle_gamma   90.00
#
_symmetry.space_group_name_H-M   'P 1'
#
loop_
_entity.id
_entity.type
_entity.pdbx_description
1 polymer ?
#
loop_
_entity_poly.entity_id
_entity_poly.type
_entity_poly.pdbx_seq_one_letter_code
_entity_poly.pdbx_strand_id
1 'polypeptide(L)'
;MDVASYLAAECGIADVVQLPKLEGDLTEIEGRIDHHAFEKILDEDLAAGKQPLIVIGVVGSTILGQNDMISKILEIRRNKHPFWLHIVGQAIAALTIKEPNSVLVHVLSQVDSMTMPLALWLGIPAAPVITLHRPVETHKATYREKLDTLPWWVASSYLTNKRITDIIENAFMLSKVMLKGLAALPQIEVVGMENPTEFANGVYKNRYTAPTALIFKYRYETVKKAAQAHKELSQKPEGELSHEATAQAEKVLQDELEYGDSLNSWLGQGLLSECQHLGIHMMELGGNYGTGFRFCPLEHSANLNSSVDHVQSFIRQLTDILKIVDSTVVARQKFAEFKEEFPSLTIVPIQKWAGVGAVCYIPSIVKETNASDWNGTQKQQISHLNEELVKALRSDDVAFSLGDCSAYGVCCVKFGMLSDPVDLADLVKVVAEKGREIENSPQYLDALADLIRQGIEAANKDLQLENDKRLQEEGVIRQLPLMGSLVNWFSPIDKEHQNIRGRSFNLKTGEMQSTDVLYKHKKSESLEKTPMTPIETPQAPHGFKTKPDVVPEEEGEDAAAAGKGQAKRGSTSGAEDEKPPTVTQPIANGGFSPNATPAAAAAANGKQ
;
A
#
# COMPACT_ATOMS: atom_id res chain seq x y z
N MET A 1 -25.58 -4.36 -6.38
CA MET A 1 -27.05 -4.48 -6.28
C MET A 1 -27.33 -5.92 -5.94
N ASP A 2 -28.13 -6.20 -4.92
CA ASP A 2 -28.54 -7.58 -4.63
C ASP A 2 -29.55 -8.04 -5.70
N VAL A 3 -29.26 -9.19 -6.31
CA VAL A 3 -30.09 -9.78 -7.37
C VAL A 3 -31.37 -10.37 -6.77
N ALA A 4 -31.34 -10.90 -5.54
CA ALA A 4 -32.53 -11.41 -4.88
C ALA A 4 -33.53 -10.28 -4.59
N SER A 5 -33.09 -9.20 -3.96
CA SER A 5 -33.90 -7.99 -3.73
C SER A 5 -34.48 -7.39 -5.01
N TYR A 6 -33.72 -7.36 -6.11
CA TYR A 6 -34.20 -6.85 -7.40
C TYR A 6 -35.29 -7.77 -7.99
N LEU A 7 -35.06 -9.08 -8.05
CA LEU A 7 -36.02 -10.05 -8.58
C LEU A 7 -37.29 -10.16 -7.72
N ALA A 8 -37.18 -9.99 -6.41
CA ALA A 8 -38.32 -9.91 -5.50
C ALA A 8 -39.17 -8.66 -5.75
N ALA A 9 -38.53 -7.49 -5.92
CA ALA A 9 -39.23 -6.22 -6.11
C ALA A 9 -39.87 -6.06 -7.50
N GLU A 10 -39.11 -6.32 -8.57
CA GLU A 10 -39.55 -6.06 -9.95
C GLU A 10 -40.27 -7.26 -10.61
N CYS A 11 -39.97 -8.49 -10.17
CA CYS A 11 -40.52 -9.72 -10.77
C CYS A 11 -41.38 -10.56 -9.82
N GLY A 12 -41.46 -10.21 -8.53
CA GLY A 12 -42.18 -10.98 -7.51
C GLY A 12 -41.52 -12.32 -7.15
N ILE A 13 -40.27 -12.55 -7.55
CA ILE A 13 -39.54 -13.81 -7.33
C ILE A 13 -38.78 -13.69 -6.00
N ALA A 14 -39.39 -14.15 -4.91
CA ALA A 14 -38.80 -14.09 -3.57
C ALA A 14 -37.75 -15.19 -3.31
N ASP A 15 -37.99 -16.41 -3.81
CA ASP A 15 -37.08 -17.56 -3.62
C ASP A 15 -35.95 -17.55 -4.66
N VAL A 16 -34.93 -16.72 -4.42
CA VAL A 16 -33.70 -16.68 -5.23
C VAL A 16 -32.58 -17.40 -4.48
N VAL A 17 -32.27 -18.63 -4.90
CA VAL A 17 -31.23 -19.47 -4.30
C VAL A 17 -29.91 -19.30 -5.06
N GLN A 18 -28.86 -18.88 -4.35
CA GLN A 18 -27.49 -19.00 -4.87
C GLN A 18 -27.07 -20.47 -4.75
N LEU A 19 -26.80 -21.12 -5.88
CA LEU A 19 -26.36 -22.51 -5.90
C LEU A 19 -24.97 -22.65 -5.26
N PRO A 20 -24.72 -23.73 -4.48
CA PRO A 20 -23.39 -24.01 -3.91
C PRO A 20 -22.31 -24.10 -5.00
N LYS A 21 -21.13 -23.56 -4.70
CA LYS A 21 -19.92 -23.76 -5.50
C LYS A 21 -19.33 -25.13 -5.16
N LEU A 22 -18.75 -25.80 -6.17
CA LEU A 22 -17.88 -26.95 -5.96
C LEU A 22 -16.67 -26.55 -5.10
N GLU A 23 -16.28 -27.41 -4.15
CA GLU A 23 -15.11 -27.17 -3.29
C GLU A 23 -13.79 -27.24 -4.06
N GLY A 24 -12.81 -26.45 -3.62
CA GLY A 24 -11.47 -26.35 -4.19
C GLY A 24 -10.77 -25.06 -3.76
N ASP A 25 -9.46 -24.97 -3.94
CA ASP A 25 -8.65 -23.86 -3.41
C ASP A 25 -9.12 -22.48 -3.92
N LEU A 26 -9.63 -22.41 -5.16
CA LEU A 26 -10.06 -21.18 -5.81
C LEU A 26 -11.48 -20.71 -5.45
N THR A 27 -12.24 -21.49 -4.67
CA THR A 27 -13.68 -21.30 -4.45
C THR A 27 -14.01 -19.95 -3.78
N GLU A 28 -13.08 -19.40 -3.00
CA GLU A 28 -13.17 -18.05 -2.41
C GLU A 28 -13.12 -16.93 -3.46
N ILE A 29 -12.35 -17.11 -4.55
CA ILE A 29 -12.36 -16.22 -5.71
C ILE A 29 -13.60 -16.53 -6.56
N GLU A 30 -13.65 -17.72 -7.17
CA GLU A 30 -14.62 -18.08 -8.19
C GLU A 30 -14.68 -19.61 -8.33
N GLY A 31 -15.89 -20.17 -8.38
CA GLY A 31 -16.11 -21.60 -8.47
C GLY A 31 -17.35 -21.94 -9.28
N ARG A 32 -17.30 -23.10 -9.96
CA ARG A 32 -18.41 -23.70 -10.71
C ARG A 32 -19.50 -24.20 -9.77
N ILE A 33 -20.73 -24.33 -10.29
CA ILE A 33 -21.86 -24.96 -9.59
C ILE A 33 -21.49 -26.39 -9.17
N ASP A 34 -21.78 -26.75 -7.91
CA ASP A 34 -21.85 -28.15 -7.49
C ASP A 34 -23.18 -28.76 -7.97
N HIS A 35 -23.06 -29.73 -8.88
CA HIS A 35 -24.19 -30.38 -9.53
C HIS A 35 -24.91 -31.36 -8.59
N HIS A 36 -24.20 -31.97 -7.63
CA HIS A 36 -24.79 -32.87 -6.65
C HIS A 36 -25.53 -32.09 -5.56
N ALA A 37 -24.96 -30.98 -5.09
CA ALA A 37 -25.65 -30.08 -4.18
C ALA A 37 -26.88 -29.43 -4.85
N PHE A 38 -26.77 -29.03 -6.12
CA PHE A 38 -27.91 -28.54 -6.90
C PHE A 38 -29.02 -29.60 -7.08
N GLU A 39 -28.69 -30.86 -7.42
CA GLU A 39 -29.71 -31.93 -7.49
C GLU A 39 -30.44 -32.13 -6.16
N LYS A 40 -29.73 -32.06 -5.02
CA LYS A 40 -30.32 -32.18 -3.68
C LYS A 40 -31.25 -31.01 -3.35
N ILE A 41 -30.83 -29.77 -3.63
CA ILE A 41 -31.66 -28.57 -3.45
C ILE A 41 -32.91 -28.65 -4.34
N LEU A 42 -32.76 -29.12 -5.58
CA LEU A 42 -33.88 -29.29 -6.52
C LEU A 42 -34.89 -30.32 -6.00
N ASP A 43 -34.44 -31.47 -5.49
CA ASP A 43 -35.33 -32.46 -4.86
C ASP A 43 -36.03 -31.90 -3.60
N GLU A 44 -35.33 -31.11 -2.78
CA GLU A 44 -35.86 -30.48 -1.56
C GLU A 44 -36.92 -29.41 -1.86
N ASP A 45 -36.67 -28.53 -2.84
CA ASP A 45 -37.62 -27.50 -3.28
C ASP A 45 -38.88 -28.13 -3.91
N LEU A 46 -38.72 -29.23 -4.68
CA LEU A 46 -39.85 -29.98 -5.24
C LEU A 46 -40.65 -30.70 -4.16
N ALA A 47 -40.00 -31.28 -3.15
CA ALA A 47 -40.66 -31.88 -2.00
C ALA A 47 -41.40 -30.85 -1.12
N ALA A 48 -40.89 -29.61 -1.08
CA ALA A 48 -41.57 -28.46 -0.47
C ALA A 48 -42.72 -27.88 -1.32
N GLY A 49 -42.96 -28.42 -2.53
CA GLY A 49 -44.04 -28.00 -3.42
C GLY A 49 -43.76 -26.71 -4.20
N LYS A 50 -42.51 -26.25 -4.26
CA LYS A 50 -42.10 -25.09 -5.06
C LYS A 50 -42.03 -25.44 -6.55
N GLN A 51 -41.86 -24.41 -7.38
CA GLN A 51 -41.67 -24.54 -8.83
C GLN A 51 -40.33 -23.91 -9.24
N PRO A 52 -39.28 -24.71 -9.48
CA PRO A 52 -37.99 -24.22 -9.98
C PRO A 52 -38.12 -23.59 -11.39
N LEU A 53 -38.19 -22.26 -11.45
CA LEU A 53 -38.51 -21.55 -12.69
C LEU A 53 -37.32 -21.43 -13.66
N ILE A 54 -36.16 -21.01 -13.14
CA ILE A 54 -34.99 -20.62 -13.94
C ILE A 54 -33.69 -21.03 -13.25
N VAL A 55 -32.73 -21.51 -14.04
CA VAL A 55 -31.33 -21.72 -13.65
C VAL A 55 -30.43 -20.88 -14.54
N ILE A 56 -29.50 -20.15 -13.94
CA ILE A 56 -28.49 -19.34 -14.63
C ILE A 56 -27.15 -20.08 -14.54
N GLY A 57 -26.62 -20.52 -15.69
CA GLY A 57 -25.29 -21.14 -15.80
C GLY A 57 -24.26 -20.19 -16.40
N VAL A 58 -23.01 -20.29 -15.95
CA VAL A 58 -21.91 -19.40 -16.36
C VAL A 58 -20.95 -20.11 -17.32
N VAL A 59 -20.70 -19.51 -18.48
CA VAL A 59 -19.83 -20.03 -19.55
C VAL A 59 -18.79 -18.97 -19.90
N GLY A 60 -17.61 -19.10 -19.29
CA GLY A 60 -16.56 -18.09 -19.29
C GLY A 60 -16.86 -16.99 -18.29
N SER A 61 -16.76 -17.33 -17.01
CA SER A 61 -16.92 -16.40 -15.90
C SER A 61 -15.98 -15.20 -16.01
N THR A 62 -16.31 -14.09 -15.32
CA THR A 62 -15.61 -12.82 -15.52
C THR A 62 -14.23 -12.79 -14.88
N ILE A 63 -13.96 -13.57 -13.82
CA ILE A 63 -12.68 -13.51 -13.10
C ILE A 63 -11.68 -14.50 -13.72
N LEU A 64 -11.90 -15.80 -13.60
CA LEU A 64 -10.97 -16.86 -14.03
C LEU A 64 -11.37 -17.54 -15.37
N GLY A 65 -12.48 -17.13 -16.02
CA GLY A 65 -12.91 -17.74 -17.28
C GLY A 65 -13.42 -19.19 -17.14
N GLN A 66 -13.80 -19.61 -15.93
CA GLN A 66 -14.37 -20.92 -15.64
C GLN A 66 -15.70 -21.14 -16.39
N ASN A 67 -16.08 -22.41 -16.54
CA ASN A 67 -17.30 -22.83 -17.22
C ASN A 67 -18.02 -23.87 -16.36
N ASP A 68 -19.28 -23.64 -16.07
CA ASP A 68 -20.16 -24.65 -15.49
C ASP A 68 -20.35 -25.82 -16.46
N MET A 69 -20.66 -27.01 -15.92
CA MET A 69 -20.92 -28.18 -16.75
C MET A 69 -22.37 -28.14 -17.25
N ILE A 70 -22.64 -27.24 -18.20
CA ILE A 70 -23.98 -27.02 -18.79
C ILE A 70 -24.59 -28.32 -19.31
N SER A 71 -23.79 -29.27 -19.79
CA SER A 71 -24.23 -30.62 -20.16
C SER A 71 -24.84 -31.42 -19.00
N LYS A 72 -24.34 -31.26 -17.77
CA LYS A 72 -24.91 -31.86 -16.55
C LYS A 72 -26.18 -31.12 -16.11
N ILE A 73 -26.21 -29.79 -16.17
CA ILE A 73 -27.43 -29.01 -15.88
C ILE A 73 -28.56 -29.41 -16.87
N LEU A 74 -28.24 -29.62 -18.15
CA LEU A 74 -29.16 -30.14 -19.17
C LEU A 74 -29.63 -31.59 -18.91
N GLU A 75 -28.81 -32.41 -18.28
CA GLU A 75 -29.15 -33.79 -17.87
C GLU A 75 -30.10 -33.78 -16.66
N ILE A 76 -29.82 -32.96 -15.65
CA ILE A 76 -30.69 -32.72 -14.50
C ILE A 76 -32.06 -32.22 -14.95
N ARG A 77 -32.11 -31.23 -15.86
CA ARG A 77 -33.36 -30.70 -16.44
C ARG A 77 -34.21 -31.77 -17.15
N ARG A 78 -33.59 -32.79 -17.73
CA ARG A 78 -34.28 -33.91 -18.39
C ARG A 78 -34.78 -34.95 -17.41
N ASN A 79 -34.01 -35.22 -16.36
CA ASN A 79 -34.23 -36.36 -15.47
C ASN A 79 -35.07 -36.02 -14.22
N LYS A 80 -35.08 -34.73 -13.80
CA LYS A 80 -35.71 -34.25 -12.55
C LYS A 80 -36.92 -33.36 -12.83
N HIS A 81 -36.69 -32.16 -13.35
CA HIS A 81 -37.73 -31.13 -13.54
C HIS A 81 -37.40 -30.17 -14.69
N PRO A 82 -38.38 -29.78 -15.53
CA PRO A 82 -38.16 -28.80 -16.59
C PRO A 82 -38.12 -27.37 -16.03
N PHE A 83 -36.92 -26.79 -15.96
CA PHE A 83 -36.68 -25.37 -15.66
C PHE A 83 -36.11 -24.63 -16.87
N TRP A 84 -36.29 -23.31 -16.95
CA TRP A 84 -35.69 -22.49 -18.00
C TRP A 84 -34.17 -22.37 -17.77
N LEU A 85 -33.35 -22.73 -18.77
CA LEU A 85 -31.90 -22.64 -18.67
C LEU A 85 -31.37 -21.41 -19.40
N HIS A 86 -30.88 -20.44 -18.63
CA HIS A 86 -30.24 -19.22 -19.10
C HIS A 86 -28.72 -19.31 -18.98
N ILE A 87 -27.98 -18.81 -19.98
CA ILE A 87 -26.51 -18.81 -19.99
C ILE A 87 -25.94 -17.39 -20.06
N VAL A 88 -24.93 -17.11 -19.24
CA VAL A 88 -24.17 -15.84 -19.24
C VAL A 88 -22.67 -16.10 -19.33
N GLY A 89 -21.90 -15.14 -19.83
CA GLY A 89 -20.43 -15.16 -19.74
C GLY A 89 -19.68 -14.87 -21.04
N GLN A 90 -18.36 -14.75 -20.92
CA GLN A 90 -17.44 -14.35 -21.98
C GLN A 90 -17.12 -15.48 -22.97
N ALA A 91 -17.21 -16.75 -22.58
CA ALA A 91 -16.82 -17.87 -23.47
C ALA A 91 -17.89 -18.17 -24.53
N ILE A 92 -19.08 -17.58 -24.42
CA ILE A 92 -20.08 -17.55 -25.49
C ILE A 92 -19.52 -16.85 -26.75
N ALA A 93 -18.51 -15.98 -26.63
CA ALA A 93 -17.77 -15.40 -27.76
C ALA A 93 -17.10 -16.47 -28.65
N ALA A 94 -16.81 -17.67 -28.13
CA ALA A 94 -16.29 -18.78 -28.94
C ALA A 94 -17.32 -19.37 -29.92
N LEU A 95 -18.57 -18.87 -29.95
CA LEU A 95 -19.56 -19.15 -31.00
C LEU A 95 -19.41 -18.24 -32.24
N THR A 96 -18.71 -17.10 -32.14
CA THR A 96 -18.59 -16.11 -33.23
C THR A 96 -17.26 -16.14 -33.97
N ILE A 97 -16.36 -17.06 -33.60
CA ILE A 97 -15.15 -17.38 -34.37
C ILE A 97 -15.51 -18.18 -35.63
N LYS A 98 -14.61 -18.25 -36.62
CA LYS A 98 -14.84 -18.88 -37.93
C LYS A 98 -15.18 -20.37 -37.85
N GLU A 99 -14.52 -21.09 -36.93
CA GLU A 99 -14.64 -22.54 -36.74
C GLU A 99 -14.90 -22.85 -35.25
N PRO A 100 -16.15 -22.65 -34.77
CA PRO A 100 -16.51 -22.82 -33.36
C PRO A 100 -16.50 -24.30 -32.96
N ASN A 101 -16.20 -24.59 -31.69
CA ASN A 101 -16.15 -25.96 -31.17
C ASN A 101 -17.54 -26.63 -31.26
N SER A 102 -17.63 -27.74 -31.98
CA SER A 102 -18.91 -28.44 -32.25
C SER A 102 -19.61 -28.94 -30.98
N VAL A 103 -18.87 -29.29 -29.92
CA VAL A 103 -19.45 -29.68 -28.63
C VAL A 103 -20.05 -28.46 -27.92
N LEU A 104 -19.36 -27.31 -27.95
CA LEU A 104 -19.88 -26.06 -27.40
C LEU A 104 -21.16 -25.61 -28.11
N VAL A 105 -21.15 -25.63 -29.45
CA VAL A 105 -22.32 -25.32 -30.30
C VAL A 105 -23.48 -26.29 -29.98
N HIS A 106 -23.20 -27.59 -29.90
CA HIS A 106 -24.22 -28.60 -29.58
C HIS A 106 -24.83 -28.38 -28.19
N VAL A 107 -24.03 -28.17 -27.16
CA VAL A 107 -24.51 -27.92 -25.78
C VAL A 107 -25.30 -26.61 -25.70
N LEU A 108 -24.77 -25.52 -26.24
CA LEU A 108 -25.45 -24.21 -26.17
C LEU A 108 -26.69 -24.11 -27.08
N SER A 109 -26.86 -24.96 -28.10
CA SER A 109 -28.12 -25.05 -28.85
C SER A 109 -29.30 -25.63 -28.05
N GLN A 110 -29.01 -26.28 -26.92
CA GLN A 110 -30.01 -26.99 -26.08
C GLN A 110 -30.53 -26.17 -24.90
N VAL A 111 -29.88 -25.04 -24.57
CA VAL A 111 -30.34 -24.08 -23.52
C VAL A 111 -31.48 -23.22 -24.05
N ASP A 112 -32.17 -22.46 -23.21
CA ASP A 112 -33.39 -21.74 -23.62
C ASP A 112 -33.14 -20.26 -23.90
N SER A 113 -32.07 -19.70 -23.32
CA SER A 113 -31.59 -18.36 -23.65
C SER A 113 -30.12 -18.16 -23.27
N MET A 114 -29.49 -17.17 -23.88
CA MET A 114 -28.14 -16.73 -23.54
C MET A 114 -28.00 -15.21 -23.67
N THR A 115 -27.35 -14.58 -22.70
CA THR A 115 -27.03 -13.15 -22.71
C THR A 115 -25.57 -12.93 -23.08
N MET A 116 -25.34 -12.13 -24.11
CA MET A 116 -24.03 -11.90 -24.71
C MET A 116 -23.68 -10.40 -24.62
N PRO A 117 -22.62 -9.99 -23.90
CA PRO A 117 -22.15 -8.60 -23.83
C PRO A 117 -21.43 -8.18 -25.13
N LEU A 118 -22.06 -8.40 -26.29
CA LEU A 118 -21.49 -8.18 -27.62
C LEU A 118 -21.06 -6.71 -27.85
N ALA A 119 -21.74 -5.75 -27.22
CA ALA A 119 -21.38 -4.33 -27.26
C ALA A 119 -19.97 -4.10 -26.69
N LEU A 120 -19.64 -4.80 -25.60
CA LEU A 120 -18.34 -4.74 -24.94
C LEU A 120 -17.26 -5.42 -25.80
N TRP A 121 -17.57 -6.59 -26.39
CA TRP A 121 -16.64 -7.31 -27.27
C TRP A 121 -16.30 -6.58 -28.57
N LEU A 122 -17.25 -5.85 -29.14
CA LEU A 122 -17.09 -5.15 -30.42
C LEU A 122 -16.68 -3.68 -30.27
N GLY A 123 -16.51 -3.18 -29.04
CA GLY A 123 -16.12 -1.80 -28.76
C GLY A 123 -17.19 -0.77 -29.14
N ILE A 124 -18.46 -1.08 -28.85
CA ILE A 124 -19.62 -0.26 -29.23
C ILE A 124 -20.18 0.43 -27.97
N PRO A 125 -19.79 1.68 -27.68
CA PRO A 125 -20.23 2.37 -26.48
C PRO A 125 -21.74 2.60 -26.50
N ALA A 126 -22.36 2.53 -25.31
CA ALA A 126 -23.79 2.74 -25.06
C ALA A 126 -24.79 1.83 -25.83
N ALA A 127 -24.33 0.82 -26.57
CA ALA A 127 -25.23 -0.21 -27.10
C ALA A 127 -25.69 -1.17 -25.99
N PRO A 128 -26.99 -1.55 -25.93
CA PRO A 128 -27.49 -2.45 -24.90
C PRO A 128 -26.96 -3.87 -25.09
N VAL A 129 -26.97 -4.65 -24.00
CA VAL A 129 -26.63 -6.07 -24.02
C VAL A 129 -27.67 -6.85 -24.85
N ILE A 130 -27.23 -7.87 -25.60
CA ILE A 130 -28.11 -8.71 -26.41
C ILE A 130 -28.43 -10.00 -25.64
N THR A 131 -29.71 -10.35 -25.56
CA THR A 131 -30.17 -11.67 -25.09
C THR A 131 -30.85 -12.41 -26.22
N LEU A 132 -30.34 -13.59 -26.57
CA LEU A 132 -30.97 -14.53 -27.48
C LEU A 132 -31.83 -15.50 -26.67
N HIS A 133 -33.06 -15.79 -27.10
CA HIS A 133 -33.95 -16.71 -26.38
C HIS A 133 -34.86 -17.50 -27.33
N ARG A 134 -35.38 -18.64 -26.86
CA ARG A 134 -36.45 -19.38 -27.56
C ARG A 134 -37.69 -18.49 -27.70
N PRO A 135 -38.44 -18.56 -28.81
CA PRO A 135 -39.60 -17.69 -29.04
C PRO A 135 -40.62 -17.73 -27.90
N VAL A 136 -41.06 -16.56 -27.44
CA VAL A 136 -42.14 -16.40 -26.46
C VAL A 136 -43.30 -15.71 -27.18
N GLU A 137 -44.35 -16.47 -27.50
CA GLU A 137 -45.41 -16.09 -28.46
C GLU A 137 -46.20 -14.82 -28.08
N THR A 138 -46.11 -14.40 -26.81
CA THR A 138 -46.86 -13.27 -26.25
C THR A 138 -46.08 -11.95 -26.22
N HIS A 139 -44.75 -11.96 -26.37
CA HIS A 139 -43.93 -10.74 -26.22
C HIS A 139 -44.12 -9.78 -27.42
N LYS A 140 -44.30 -8.49 -27.12
CA LYS A 140 -44.38 -7.40 -28.11
C LYS A 140 -43.54 -6.21 -27.65
N ALA A 141 -42.39 -6.01 -28.28
CA ALA A 141 -41.49 -4.90 -27.96
C ALA A 141 -42.20 -3.54 -27.99
N THR A 142 -42.09 -2.82 -26.88
CA THR A 142 -42.56 -1.45 -26.67
C THR A 142 -41.81 -0.46 -27.56
N TYR A 143 -42.24 0.80 -27.57
CA TYR A 143 -41.49 1.87 -28.23
C TYR A 143 -40.12 2.13 -27.59
N ARG A 144 -39.96 1.86 -26.28
CA ARG A 144 -38.68 2.03 -25.58
C ARG A 144 -37.66 0.99 -26.06
N GLU A 145 -38.00 -0.29 -25.96
CA GLU A 145 -37.12 -1.39 -26.39
C GLU A 145 -36.72 -1.25 -27.88
N LYS A 146 -37.59 -0.71 -28.72
CA LYS A 146 -37.27 -0.37 -30.12
C LYS A 146 -36.25 0.75 -30.25
N LEU A 147 -36.38 1.83 -29.49
CA LEU A 147 -35.40 2.92 -29.44
C LEU A 147 -34.05 2.46 -28.87
N ASP A 148 -34.07 1.54 -27.90
CA ASP A 148 -32.85 0.96 -27.33
C ASP A 148 -32.03 0.18 -28.39
N THR A 149 -32.64 -0.29 -29.50
CA THR A 149 -31.91 -0.90 -30.63
C THR A 149 -31.16 0.08 -31.53
N LEU A 150 -31.34 1.40 -31.40
CA LEU A 150 -30.74 2.39 -32.31
C LEU A 150 -29.20 2.34 -32.38
N PRO A 151 -28.44 2.15 -31.28
CA PRO A 151 -26.98 1.98 -31.36
C PRO A 151 -26.57 0.75 -32.19
N TRP A 152 -27.32 -0.35 -32.07
CA TRP A 152 -27.11 -1.57 -32.87
C TRP A 152 -27.45 -1.36 -34.35
N TRP A 153 -28.52 -0.61 -34.63
CA TRP A 153 -28.88 -0.24 -36.01
C TRP A 153 -27.78 0.61 -36.65
N VAL A 154 -27.27 1.63 -35.98
CA VAL A 154 -26.12 2.42 -36.46
C VAL A 154 -24.88 1.54 -36.66
N ALA A 155 -24.54 0.70 -35.67
CA ALA A 155 -23.39 -0.20 -35.75
C ALA A 155 -23.50 -1.22 -36.89
N SER A 156 -24.70 -1.69 -37.24
CA SER A 156 -24.94 -2.67 -38.31
C SER A 156 -24.46 -2.22 -39.69
N SER A 157 -24.34 -0.91 -39.93
CA SER A 157 -23.76 -0.37 -41.17
C SER A 157 -22.23 -0.56 -41.26
N TYR A 158 -21.56 -0.79 -40.12
CA TYR A 158 -20.11 -1.00 -40.01
C TYR A 158 -19.74 -2.44 -39.64
N LEU A 159 -20.64 -3.21 -39.02
CA LEU A 159 -20.44 -4.59 -38.60
C LEU A 159 -20.82 -5.56 -39.72
N THR A 160 -19.82 -6.20 -40.33
CA THR A 160 -20.04 -7.40 -41.16
C THR A 160 -19.68 -8.65 -40.34
N ASN A 161 -20.25 -9.81 -40.71
CA ASN A 161 -19.91 -11.08 -40.06
C ASN A 161 -18.39 -11.30 -39.98
N LYS A 162 -17.66 -10.97 -41.06
CA LYS A 162 -16.20 -11.03 -41.05
C LYS A 162 -15.60 -10.12 -39.99
N ARG A 163 -15.98 -8.84 -39.89
CA ARG A 163 -15.40 -7.92 -38.88
C ARG A 163 -15.70 -8.36 -37.46
N ILE A 164 -16.88 -8.95 -37.20
CA ILE A 164 -17.21 -9.55 -35.89
C ILE A 164 -16.24 -10.69 -35.58
N THR A 165 -16.07 -11.64 -36.51
CA THR A 165 -15.11 -12.75 -36.36
C THR A 165 -13.67 -12.25 -36.22
N ASP A 166 -13.20 -11.33 -37.06
CA ASP A 166 -11.84 -10.75 -37.03
C ASP A 166 -11.52 -10.11 -35.66
N ILE A 167 -12.48 -9.38 -35.06
CA ILE A 167 -12.32 -8.74 -33.73
C ILE A 167 -12.22 -9.79 -32.62
N ILE A 168 -13.12 -10.79 -32.63
CA ILE A 168 -13.18 -11.82 -31.58
C ILE A 168 -11.98 -12.78 -31.68
N GLU A 169 -11.56 -13.14 -32.89
CA GLU A 169 -10.36 -13.94 -33.11
C GLU A 169 -9.09 -13.17 -32.73
N ASN A 170 -9.03 -11.84 -32.94
CA ASN A 170 -7.96 -11.01 -32.38
C ASN A 170 -7.94 -11.11 -30.85
N ALA A 171 -9.08 -10.97 -30.16
CA ALA A 171 -9.12 -11.08 -28.70
C ALA A 171 -8.62 -12.45 -28.18
N PHE A 172 -9.04 -13.55 -28.79
CA PHE A 172 -8.52 -14.88 -28.47
C PHE A 172 -7.02 -15.04 -28.82
N MET A 173 -6.55 -14.42 -29.90
CA MET A 173 -5.13 -14.44 -30.29
C MET A 173 -4.26 -13.63 -29.31
N LEU A 174 -4.73 -12.48 -28.83
CA LEU A 174 -4.05 -11.69 -27.79
C LEU A 174 -3.92 -12.46 -26.48
N SER A 175 -5.02 -13.12 -26.05
CA SER A 175 -5.00 -14.03 -24.88
C SER A 175 -3.98 -15.16 -25.08
N LYS A 176 -3.98 -15.79 -26.26
CA LYS A 176 -3.01 -16.84 -26.64
C LYS A 176 -1.56 -16.35 -26.57
N VAL A 177 -1.23 -15.18 -27.10
CA VAL A 177 0.14 -14.61 -27.00
C VAL A 177 0.51 -14.28 -25.55
N MET A 178 -0.40 -13.63 -24.81
CA MET A 178 -0.17 -13.25 -23.41
C MET A 178 0.11 -14.49 -22.55
N LEU A 179 -0.74 -15.53 -22.65
CA LEU A 179 -0.58 -16.79 -21.93
C LEU A 179 0.79 -17.43 -22.18
N LYS A 180 1.29 -17.45 -23.42
CA LYS A 180 2.62 -17.99 -23.72
C LYS A 180 3.75 -17.11 -23.19
N GLY A 181 3.59 -15.79 -23.17
CA GLY A 181 4.56 -14.88 -22.56
C GLY A 181 4.67 -15.10 -21.05
N LEU A 182 3.54 -15.07 -20.35
CA LEU A 182 3.46 -15.31 -18.90
C LEU A 182 3.94 -16.71 -18.54
N ALA A 183 3.55 -17.75 -19.30
CA ALA A 183 3.97 -19.14 -19.07
C ALA A 183 5.44 -19.45 -19.45
N ALA A 184 6.20 -18.45 -19.91
CA ALA A 184 7.65 -18.51 -20.08
C ALA A 184 8.42 -17.81 -18.93
N LEU A 185 7.72 -17.11 -18.03
CA LEU A 185 8.30 -16.39 -16.89
C LEU A 185 8.07 -17.21 -15.60
N PRO A 186 9.09 -17.90 -15.04
CA PRO A 186 8.90 -18.72 -13.84
C PRO A 186 8.50 -17.90 -12.60
N GLN A 187 8.84 -16.60 -12.57
CA GLN A 187 8.41 -15.64 -11.56
C GLN A 187 6.91 -15.33 -11.59
N ILE A 188 6.18 -15.72 -12.63
CA ILE A 188 4.75 -15.45 -12.75
C ILE A 188 3.93 -16.66 -12.32
N GLU A 189 2.90 -16.41 -11.53
CA GLU A 189 1.80 -17.33 -11.27
C GLU A 189 0.60 -16.90 -12.12
N VAL A 190 0.04 -17.82 -12.92
CA VAL A 190 -1.24 -17.61 -13.62
C VAL A 190 -2.31 -18.28 -12.78
N VAL A 191 -3.16 -17.48 -12.15
CA VAL A 191 -4.17 -17.95 -11.18
C VAL A 191 -5.18 -18.83 -11.90
N GLY A 192 -5.49 -19.99 -11.32
CA GLY A 192 -6.36 -20.99 -11.93
C GLY A 192 -5.68 -21.95 -12.91
N MET A 193 -4.35 -21.94 -13.04
CA MET A 193 -3.61 -22.84 -13.95
C MET A 193 -2.40 -23.50 -13.26
N GLU A 194 -2.52 -24.79 -12.93
CA GLU A 194 -1.44 -25.58 -12.31
C GLU A 194 -0.18 -25.67 -13.20
N ASN A 195 -0.37 -25.90 -14.51
CA ASN A 195 0.70 -25.97 -15.49
C ASN A 195 0.42 -25.02 -16.67
N PRO A 196 0.72 -23.70 -16.52
CA PRO A 196 0.48 -22.70 -17.56
C PRO A 196 1.23 -23.04 -18.86
N THR A 197 2.42 -23.64 -18.78
CA THR A 197 3.26 -23.96 -19.94
C THR A 197 2.68 -25.11 -20.76
N GLU A 198 2.13 -26.16 -20.13
CA GLU A 198 1.41 -27.22 -20.86
C GLU A 198 0.09 -26.71 -21.43
N PHE A 199 -0.69 -25.95 -20.65
CA PHE A 199 -1.96 -25.38 -21.13
C PHE A 199 -1.74 -24.44 -22.32
N ALA A 200 -0.72 -23.56 -22.25
CA ALA A 200 -0.27 -22.74 -23.36
C ALA A 200 0.12 -23.59 -24.58
N ASN A 201 0.87 -24.68 -24.40
CA ASN A 201 1.20 -25.60 -25.49
C ASN A 201 -0.03 -26.28 -26.10
N GLY A 202 -1.06 -26.58 -25.31
CA GLY A 202 -2.36 -27.08 -25.77
C GLY A 202 -3.11 -26.04 -26.62
N VAL A 203 -3.20 -24.80 -26.13
CA VAL A 203 -3.81 -23.65 -26.84
C VAL A 203 -3.03 -23.31 -28.13
N TYR A 204 -1.70 -23.42 -28.13
CA TYR A 204 -0.88 -23.22 -29.33
C TYR A 204 -1.08 -24.31 -30.38
N LYS A 205 -1.25 -25.56 -29.97
CA LYS A 205 -1.57 -26.71 -30.82
C LYS A 205 -3.06 -26.82 -31.15
N ASN A 206 -3.85 -25.78 -30.86
CA ASN A 206 -5.31 -25.69 -31.06
C ASN A 206 -6.11 -26.88 -30.46
N ARG A 207 -5.59 -27.50 -29.38
CA ARG A 207 -6.27 -28.56 -28.62
C ARG A 207 -7.31 -27.98 -27.66
N TYR A 208 -7.04 -26.79 -27.15
CA TYR A 208 -7.89 -26.04 -26.23
C TYR A 208 -8.15 -24.65 -26.80
N THR A 209 -9.33 -24.09 -26.54
CA THR A 209 -9.63 -22.68 -26.81
C THR A 209 -8.77 -21.79 -25.88
N ALA A 210 -8.31 -20.63 -26.37
CA ALA A 210 -7.62 -19.67 -25.54
C ALA A 210 -8.57 -19.13 -24.43
N PRO A 211 -8.08 -18.88 -23.21
CA PRO A 211 -8.92 -18.44 -22.10
C PRO A 211 -9.46 -17.02 -22.34
N THR A 212 -10.66 -16.73 -21.86
CA THR A 212 -11.35 -15.45 -22.09
C THR A 212 -10.77 -14.31 -21.24
N ALA A 213 -10.30 -14.64 -20.04
CA ALA A 213 -9.55 -13.78 -19.16
C ALA A 213 -8.29 -14.54 -18.68
N LEU A 214 -7.23 -13.78 -18.40
CA LEU A 214 -6.04 -14.26 -17.70
C LEU A 214 -5.89 -13.44 -16.43
N ILE A 215 -5.71 -14.11 -15.29
CA ILE A 215 -5.28 -13.48 -14.05
C ILE A 215 -3.88 -13.98 -13.71
N PHE A 216 -2.98 -13.06 -13.39
CA PHE A 216 -1.59 -13.39 -13.08
C PHE A 216 -1.02 -12.47 -12.01
N LYS A 217 -0.03 -12.95 -11.27
CA LYS A 217 0.68 -12.19 -10.24
C LYS A 217 2.14 -12.64 -10.12
N TYR A 218 2.96 -11.85 -9.42
CA TYR A 218 4.30 -12.27 -9.02
C TYR A 218 4.21 -13.44 -8.03
N ARG A 219 4.97 -14.50 -8.31
CA ARG A 219 5.04 -15.74 -7.55
C ARG A 219 6.03 -15.58 -6.39
N TYR A 220 5.57 -14.98 -5.30
CA TYR A 220 6.38 -14.88 -4.10
C TYR A 220 6.42 -16.21 -3.33
N GLU A 221 7.50 -16.97 -3.52
CA GLU A 221 7.60 -18.37 -3.06
C GLU A 221 7.61 -18.53 -1.53
N THR A 222 7.96 -17.48 -0.76
CA THR A 222 7.93 -17.54 0.71
C THR A 222 6.51 -17.69 1.24
N VAL A 223 5.52 -17.02 0.64
CA VAL A 223 4.09 -17.16 1.01
C VAL A 223 3.63 -18.60 0.88
N LYS A 224 4.08 -19.34 -0.15
CA LYS A 224 3.71 -20.75 -0.32
C LYS A 224 4.24 -21.63 0.80
N LYS A 225 5.48 -21.37 1.24
CA LYS A 225 6.11 -22.07 2.38
C LYS A 225 5.43 -21.71 3.70
N ALA A 226 5.10 -20.44 3.93
CA ALA A 226 4.38 -19.99 5.12
C ALA A 226 2.96 -20.59 5.18
N ALA A 227 2.25 -20.63 4.04
CA ALA A 227 0.91 -21.21 3.95
C ALA A 227 0.92 -22.74 4.17
N GLN A 228 1.95 -23.44 3.67
CA GLN A 228 2.17 -24.86 3.96
C GLN A 228 2.45 -25.10 5.45
N ALA A 229 3.40 -24.36 6.05
CA ALA A 229 3.73 -24.50 7.47
C ALA A 229 2.54 -24.18 8.38
N HIS A 230 1.76 -23.15 8.08
CA HIS A 230 0.52 -22.85 8.79
C HIS A 230 -0.49 -23.99 8.66
N LYS A 231 -0.77 -24.47 7.44
CA LYS A 231 -1.70 -25.59 7.17
C LYS A 231 -1.29 -26.89 7.88
N GLU A 232 0.00 -27.22 7.90
CA GLU A 232 0.55 -28.37 8.62
C GLU A 232 0.39 -28.26 10.15
N LEU A 233 0.46 -27.05 10.72
CA LEU A 233 0.20 -26.80 12.14
C LEU A 233 -1.30 -26.86 12.46
N SER A 234 -2.15 -26.20 11.65
CA SER A 234 -3.61 -26.19 11.82
C SER A 234 -4.27 -27.57 11.67
N GLN A 235 -3.61 -28.52 11.00
CA GLN A 235 -4.12 -29.89 10.80
C GLN A 235 -3.65 -30.90 11.85
N LYS A 236 -2.90 -30.49 12.88
CA LYS A 236 -2.54 -31.36 14.01
C LYS A 236 -3.73 -31.56 14.96
N PRO A 237 -3.87 -32.74 15.58
CA PRO A 237 -4.93 -32.98 16.56
C PRO A 237 -4.75 -32.13 17.82
N GLU A 238 -5.87 -31.77 18.45
CA GLU A 238 -5.99 -30.82 19.58
C GLU A 238 -5.11 -31.13 20.81
N GLY A 239 -4.56 -32.34 20.93
CA GLY A 239 -3.66 -32.73 22.02
C GLY A 239 -2.19 -32.27 21.89
N GLU A 240 -1.74 -31.82 20.71
CA GLU A 240 -0.35 -31.37 20.48
C GLU A 240 -0.27 -29.90 20.00
N LEU A 241 -1.40 -29.19 19.97
CA LEU A 241 -1.49 -27.81 19.48
C LEU A 241 -0.99 -26.79 20.52
N SER A 242 0.24 -26.30 20.35
CA SER A 242 0.66 -25.03 20.97
C SER A 242 -0.03 -23.88 20.23
N HIS A 243 -1.04 -23.28 20.87
CA HIS A 243 -1.74 -22.10 20.33
C HIS A 243 -0.79 -20.95 19.98
N GLU A 244 0.30 -20.77 20.75
CA GLU A 244 1.33 -19.75 20.47
C GLU A 244 2.09 -20.04 19.16
N ALA A 245 2.40 -21.32 18.89
CA ALA A 245 3.08 -21.71 17.66
C ALA A 245 2.19 -21.52 16.42
N THR A 246 0.89 -21.85 16.52
CA THR A 246 -0.07 -21.61 15.43
C THR A 246 -0.27 -20.12 15.18
N ALA A 247 -0.49 -19.31 16.23
CA ALA A 247 -0.64 -17.86 16.11
C ALA A 247 0.62 -17.18 15.55
N GLN A 248 1.82 -17.66 15.91
CA GLN A 248 3.07 -17.16 15.33
C GLN A 248 3.25 -17.56 13.85
N ALA A 249 2.77 -18.74 13.44
CA ALA A 249 2.77 -19.16 12.04
C ALA A 249 1.72 -18.40 11.21
N GLU A 250 0.54 -18.15 11.76
CA GLU A 250 -0.52 -17.30 11.19
C GLU A 250 -0.01 -15.88 10.96
N LYS A 251 0.67 -15.29 11.96
CA LYS A 251 1.30 -13.97 11.83
C LYS A 251 2.35 -13.94 10.72
N VAL A 252 3.25 -14.92 10.65
CA VAL A 252 4.26 -14.99 9.58
C VAL A 252 3.61 -15.13 8.20
N LEU A 253 2.55 -15.93 8.08
CA LEU A 253 1.77 -16.00 6.83
C LEU A 253 1.18 -14.64 6.46
N GLN A 254 0.62 -13.89 7.42
CA GLN A 254 0.05 -12.56 7.18
C GLN A 254 1.11 -11.51 6.79
N ASP A 255 2.25 -11.47 7.50
CA ASP A 255 3.38 -10.55 7.21
C ASP A 255 3.94 -10.81 5.79
N GLU A 256 4.04 -12.08 5.38
CA GLU A 256 4.53 -12.47 4.06
C GLU A 256 3.49 -12.26 2.94
N LEU A 257 2.19 -12.43 3.23
CA LEU A 257 1.10 -12.09 2.31
C LEU A 257 1.05 -10.58 2.03
N GLU A 258 1.14 -9.74 3.07
CA GLU A 258 1.16 -8.28 2.92
C GLU A 258 2.36 -7.81 2.08
N TYR A 259 3.52 -8.46 2.23
CA TYR A 259 4.68 -8.18 1.38
C TYR A 259 4.47 -8.65 -0.08
N GLY A 260 3.91 -9.85 -0.29
CA GLY A 260 3.56 -10.35 -1.63
C GLY A 260 2.58 -9.43 -2.39
N ASP A 261 1.62 -8.84 -1.68
CA ASP A 261 0.68 -7.86 -2.23
C ASP A 261 1.30 -6.49 -2.44
N SER A 262 2.25 -6.10 -1.59
CA SER A 262 3.06 -4.89 -1.78
C SER A 262 3.90 -5.00 -3.07
N LEU A 263 4.55 -6.16 -3.31
CA LEU A 263 5.30 -6.43 -4.55
C LEU A 263 4.41 -6.33 -5.79
N ASN A 264 3.23 -6.95 -5.77
CA ASN A 264 2.27 -6.89 -6.89
C ASN A 264 1.74 -5.47 -7.10
N SER A 265 1.49 -4.73 -6.02
CA SER A 265 1.05 -3.34 -6.08
C SER A 265 2.11 -2.41 -6.69
N TRP A 266 3.38 -2.57 -6.30
CA TRP A 266 4.48 -1.80 -6.87
C TRP A 266 4.72 -2.14 -8.35
N LEU A 267 4.70 -3.44 -8.69
CA LEU A 267 4.83 -3.91 -10.08
C LEU A 267 3.77 -3.28 -10.99
N GLY A 268 2.55 -3.07 -10.49
CA GLY A 268 1.47 -2.43 -11.24
C GLY A 268 1.63 -0.93 -11.47
N GLN A 269 2.19 -0.19 -10.51
CA GLN A 269 2.31 1.27 -10.57
C GLN A 269 3.10 1.76 -11.79
N GLY A 270 4.22 1.11 -12.11
CA GLY A 270 4.97 1.39 -13.34
C GLY A 270 4.31 0.77 -14.57
N LEU A 271 4.18 -0.56 -14.56
CA LEU A 271 3.86 -1.37 -15.74
C LEU A 271 2.52 -1.04 -16.41
N LEU A 272 1.48 -0.69 -15.63
CA LEU A 272 0.16 -0.40 -16.19
C LEU A 272 0.07 1.00 -16.84
N SER A 273 0.91 1.94 -16.41
CA SER A 273 0.92 3.30 -16.96
C SER A 273 1.39 3.34 -18.42
N GLU A 274 2.31 2.44 -18.80
CA GLU A 274 2.83 2.33 -20.17
C GLU A 274 1.99 1.40 -21.05
N CYS A 275 1.43 0.33 -20.48
CA CYS A 275 0.70 -0.71 -21.22
C CYS A 275 -0.83 -0.52 -21.26
N GLN A 276 -1.32 0.72 -21.13
CA GLN A 276 -2.75 1.07 -21.16
C GLN A 276 -3.50 0.44 -22.34
N HIS A 277 -2.88 0.37 -23.52
CA HIS A 277 -3.40 -0.24 -24.76
C HIS A 277 -3.88 -1.71 -24.62
N LEU A 278 -3.53 -2.41 -23.54
CA LEU A 278 -3.95 -3.79 -23.30
C LEU A 278 -5.17 -3.92 -22.37
N GLY A 279 -5.59 -2.85 -21.68
CA GLY A 279 -6.70 -2.93 -20.71
C GLY A 279 -6.43 -3.92 -19.57
N ILE A 280 -5.18 -3.95 -19.08
CA ILE A 280 -4.79 -4.73 -17.91
C ILE A 280 -5.09 -3.88 -16.67
N HIS A 281 -5.81 -4.46 -15.72
CA HIS A 281 -6.17 -3.78 -14.46
C HIS A 281 -5.67 -4.61 -13.27
N MET A 282 -5.33 -3.95 -12.17
CA MET A 282 -5.18 -4.64 -10.88
C MET A 282 -6.55 -4.98 -10.29
N MET A 283 -6.64 -6.11 -9.60
CA MET A 283 -7.78 -6.46 -8.77
C MET A 283 -7.34 -7.23 -7.52
N GLU A 284 -8.12 -7.08 -6.45
CA GLU A 284 -8.04 -7.90 -5.24
C GLU A 284 -8.76 -9.23 -5.47
N LEU A 285 -8.11 -10.34 -5.12
CA LEU A 285 -8.62 -11.71 -5.22
C LEU A 285 -9.02 -12.18 -3.82
N GLY A 286 -10.23 -12.74 -3.71
CA GLY A 286 -10.76 -13.25 -2.44
C GLY A 286 -9.89 -14.34 -1.82
N GLY A 287 -9.90 -14.41 -0.48
CA GLY A 287 -9.09 -15.35 0.28
C GLY A 287 -7.61 -14.94 0.35
N ASN A 288 -6.73 -15.91 0.60
CA ASN A 288 -5.28 -15.71 0.71
C ASN A 288 -4.57 -15.50 -0.66
N TYR A 289 -5.30 -15.06 -1.68
CA TYR A 289 -4.79 -14.84 -3.03
C TYR A 289 -4.33 -13.41 -3.29
N GLY A 290 -4.86 -12.42 -2.57
CA GLY A 290 -4.36 -11.05 -2.57
C GLY A 290 -4.44 -10.36 -3.94
N THR A 291 -3.50 -9.48 -4.25
CA THR A 291 -3.57 -8.58 -5.39
C THR A 291 -2.94 -9.18 -6.64
N GLY A 292 -3.67 -9.11 -7.77
CA GLY A 292 -3.21 -9.61 -9.07
C GLY A 292 -3.66 -8.77 -10.26
N PHE A 293 -3.14 -9.11 -11.44
CA PHE A 293 -3.43 -8.44 -12.71
C PHE A 293 -4.43 -9.23 -13.53
N ARG A 294 -5.49 -8.58 -14.00
CA ARG A 294 -6.49 -9.16 -14.90
C ARG A 294 -6.35 -8.60 -16.31
N PHE A 295 -6.14 -9.49 -17.28
CA PHE A 295 -6.17 -9.21 -18.70
C PHE A 295 -7.35 -9.94 -19.35
N CYS A 296 -8.39 -9.19 -19.73
CA CYS A 296 -9.50 -9.72 -20.52
C CYS A 296 -9.56 -8.96 -21.86
N PRO A 297 -8.93 -9.49 -22.94
CA PRO A 297 -8.90 -8.80 -24.23
C PRO A 297 -10.31 -8.68 -24.84
N LEU A 298 -11.21 -9.63 -24.58
CA LEU A 298 -12.62 -9.54 -25.00
C LEU A 298 -13.34 -8.29 -24.47
N GLU A 299 -12.88 -7.65 -23.40
CA GLU A 299 -13.53 -6.44 -22.86
C GLU A 299 -12.88 -5.14 -23.36
N HIS A 300 -11.66 -5.22 -23.89
CA HIS A 300 -10.79 -4.07 -24.08
C HIS A 300 -10.24 -3.93 -25.50
N SER A 301 -9.95 -5.02 -26.22
CA SER A 301 -9.12 -4.95 -27.43
C SER A 301 -9.76 -4.22 -28.60
N ALA A 302 -11.08 -4.24 -28.70
CA ALA A 302 -11.83 -3.48 -29.70
C ALA A 302 -11.85 -1.97 -29.40
N ASN A 303 -11.93 -1.59 -28.12
CA ASN A 303 -11.92 -0.18 -27.68
C ASN A 303 -10.52 0.45 -27.78
N LEU A 304 -9.47 -0.34 -27.45
CA LEU A 304 -8.09 0.15 -27.30
C LEU A 304 -7.20 -0.16 -28.52
N ASN A 305 -7.74 -0.79 -29.56
CA ASN A 305 -7.01 -1.26 -30.76
C ASN A 305 -5.79 -2.14 -30.42
N SER A 306 -5.92 -3.01 -29.40
CA SER A 306 -4.82 -3.85 -28.93
C SER A 306 -4.31 -4.80 -30.02
N SER A 307 -2.98 -4.87 -30.19
CA SER A 307 -2.29 -5.75 -31.14
C SER A 307 -1.33 -6.71 -30.44
N VAL A 308 -0.88 -7.73 -31.18
CA VAL A 308 0.13 -8.69 -30.71
C VAL A 308 1.44 -8.00 -30.30
N ASP A 309 1.81 -6.90 -30.96
CA ASP A 309 3.04 -6.15 -30.68
C ASP A 309 2.98 -5.46 -29.31
N HIS A 310 1.80 -4.96 -28.91
CA HIS A 310 1.56 -4.41 -27.58
C HIS A 310 1.78 -5.48 -26.50
N VAL A 311 1.26 -6.69 -26.71
CA VAL A 311 1.48 -7.84 -25.80
C VAL A 311 2.97 -8.22 -25.75
N GLN A 312 3.67 -8.23 -26.88
CA GLN A 312 5.11 -8.48 -26.92
C GLN A 312 5.94 -7.35 -26.28
N SER A 313 5.45 -6.11 -26.26
CA SER A 313 6.07 -5.01 -25.52
C SER A 313 5.90 -5.20 -24.01
N PHE A 314 4.66 -5.43 -23.56
CA PHE A 314 4.32 -5.72 -22.16
C PHE A 314 5.16 -6.87 -21.59
N ILE A 315 5.24 -8.00 -22.30
CA ILE A 315 6.00 -9.17 -21.81
C ILE A 315 7.50 -8.85 -21.69
N ARG A 316 8.08 -8.03 -22.57
CA ARG A 316 9.49 -7.59 -22.44
C ARG A 316 9.68 -6.69 -21.21
N GLN A 317 8.86 -5.66 -21.06
CA GLN A 317 8.89 -4.75 -19.91
C GLN A 317 8.71 -5.50 -18.59
N LEU A 318 7.74 -6.42 -18.52
CA LEU A 318 7.54 -7.30 -17.38
C LEU A 318 8.79 -8.16 -17.11
N THR A 319 9.41 -8.74 -18.14
CA THR A 319 10.65 -9.53 -17.99
C THR A 319 11.81 -8.70 -17.42
N ASP A 320 11.91 -7.42 -17.77
CA ASP A 320 12.96 -6.54 -17.27
C ASP A 320 12.68 -6.06 -15.83
N ILE A 321 11.44 -5.68 -15.51
CA ILE A 321 11.05 -5.27 -14.14
C ILE A 321 11.14 -6.45 -13.16
N LEU A 322 10.80 -7.68 -13.58
CA LEU A 322 10.90 -8.87 -12.74
C LEU A 322 12.31 -9.13 -12.21
N LYS A 323 13.37 -8.72 -12.93
CA LYS A 323 14.76 -8.82 -12.45
C LYS A 323 14.99 -7.97 -11.20
N ILE A 324 14.43 -6.76 -11.18
CA ILE A 324 14.48 -5.83 -10.05
C ILE A 324 13.69 -6.41 -8.87
N VAL A 325 12.52 -7.01 -9.13
CA VAL A 325 11.71 -7.68 -8.10
C VAL A 325 12.47 -8.85 -7.47
N ASP A 326 13.04 -9.75 -8.28
CA ASP A 326 13.82 -10.89 -7.79
C ASP A 326 15.08 -10.45 -7.01
N SER A 327 15.83 -9.46 -7.53
CA SER A 327 16.99 -8.86 -6.83
C SER A 327 16.59 -8.27 -5.48
N THR A 328 15.46 -7.56 -5.40
CA THR A 328 14.91 -7.00 -4.16
C THR A 328 14.50 -8.09 -3.17
N VAL A 329 13.89 -9.18 -3.65
CA VAL A 329 13.52 -10.34 -2.83
C VAL A 329 14.74 -11.07 -2.26
N VAL A 330 15.80 -11.27 -3.05
CA VAL A 330 17.07 -11.86 -2.59
C VAL A 330 17.77 -10.93 -1.60
N ALA A 331 17.77 -9.63 -1.84
CA ALA A 331 18.29 -8.62 -0.92
C ALA A 331 17.55 -8.62 0.43
N ARG A 332 16.20 -8.69 0.42
CA ARG A 332 15.37 -8.75 1.64
C ARG A 332 15.71 -9.97 2.53
N GLN A 333 16.01 -11.12 1.93
CA GLN A 333 16.41 -12.31 2.71
C GLN A 333 17.72 -12.09 3.48
N LYS A 334 18.70 -11.41 2.86
CA LYS A 334 19.99 -11.07 3.49
C LYS A 334 19.91 -9.87 4.43
N PHE A 335 18.87 -9.02 4.31
CA PHE A 335 18.76 -7.77 5.07
C PHE A 335 18.86 -7.96 6.59
N ALA A 336 18.39 -9.10 7.11
CA ALA A 336 18.49 -9.47 8.52
C ALA A 336 19.93 -9.68 9.02
N GLU A 337 20.86 -10.07 8.14
CA GLU A 337 22.25 -10.44 8.48
C GLU A 337 23.08 -9.21 8.87
N PHE A 338 22.84 -8.06 8.24
CA PHE A 338 23.58 -6.80 8.46
C PHE A 338 23.42 -6.20 9.87
N LYS A 339 22.51 -6.73 10.70
CA LYS A 339 22.30 -6.29 12.09
C LYS A 339 23.57 -6.44 12.96
N GLU A 340 24.39 -7.45 12.71
CA GLU A 340 25.63 -7.67 13.46
C GLU A 340 26.79 -6.79 12.95
N GLU A 341 26.79 -6.43 11.66
CA GLU A 341 27.83 -5.60 11.04
C GLU A 341 27.68 -4.11 11.38
N PHE A 342 26.44 -3.61 11.44
CA PHE A 342 26.14 -2.18 11.66
C PHE A 342 25.35 -1.93 12.95
N PRO A 343 25.97 -2.01 14.15
CA PRO A 343 25.30 -1.88 15.45
C PRO A 343 24.85 -0.45 15.82
N SER A 344 24.81 0.48 14.86
CA SER A 344 24.07 1.76 14.97
C SER A 344 22.75 1.72 14.21
N LEU A 345 22.49 0.71 13.38
CA LEU A 345 21.25 0.52 12.65
C LEU A 345 20.39 -0.55 13.33
N THR A 346 19.12 -0.22 13.58
CA THR A 346 18.11 -1.18 14.01
C THR A 346 17.15 -1.43 12.86
N ILE A 347 17.03 -2.68 12.40
CA ILE A 347 16.01 -3.08 11.42
C ILE A 347 14.64 -2.92 12.08
N VAL A 348 13.72 -2.26 11.39
CA VAL A 348 12.37 -1.96 11.89
C VAL A 348 11.29 -2.54 10.98
N PRO A 349 10.19 -3.09 11.54
CA PRO A 349 9.08 -3.58 10.75
C PRO A 349 8.35 -2.41 10.09
N ILE A 350 7.90 -2.62 8.86
CA ILE A 350 7.14 -1.64 8.07
C ILE A 350 6.06 -2.34 7.26
N GLN A 351 4.88 -1.74 7.24
CA GLN A 351 3.70 -2.20 6.51
C GLN A 351 3.65 -1.63 5.09
N LYS A 352 3.00 -2.37 4.19
CA LYS A 352 2.67 -1.99 2.80
C LYS A 352 3.87 -1.48 2.00
N TRP A 353 5.01 -2.16 2.15
CA TRP A 353 6.29 -1.79 1.52
C TRP A 353 6.84 -2.92 0.65
N ALA A 354 7.06 -2.62 -0.63
CA ALA A 354 7.58 -3.58 -1.62
C ALA A 354 9.10 -3.71 -1.64
N GLY A 355 9.82 -2.73 -1.07
CA GLY A 355 11.28 -2.70 -1.06
C GLY A 355 11.91 -3.64 -0.03
N VAL A 356 13.25 -3.66 -0.03
CA VAL A 356 14.06 -4.57 0.81
C VAL A 356 13.64 -4.56 2.28
N GLY A 357 13.42 -3.36 2.85
CA GLY A 357 13.01 -3.19 4.25
C GLY A 357 13.24 -1.76 4.73
N ALA A 358 13.37 -1.59 6.05
CA ALA A 358 13.70 -0.31 6.67
C ALA A 358 14.63 -0.46 7.88
N VAL A 359 15.49 0.54 8.10
CA VAL A 359 16.31 0.69 9.31
C VAL A 359 16.04 2.02 9.99
N CYS A 360 16.23 2.05 11.30
CA CYS A 360 16.31 3.27 12.09
C CYS A 360 17.75 3.43 12.58
N TYR A 361 18.39 4.56 12.28
CA TYR A 361 19.69 4.91 12.87
C TYR A 361 19.49 5.33 14.32
N ILE A 362 20.21 4.68 15.25
CA ILE A 362 20.10 4.90 16.69
C ILE A 362 21.33 5.71 17.16
N PRO A 363 21.16 6.97 17.59
CA PRO A 363 22.26 7.79 18.08
C PRO A 363 22.84 7.23 19.37
N SER A 364 24.13 7.45 19.56
CA SER A 364 24.95 6.96 20.66
C SER A 364 24.38 7.31 22.05
N ILE A 365 23.66 8.44 22.15
CA ILE A 365 23.05 8.92 23.39
C ILE A 365 21.87 8.07 23.88
N VAL A 366 21.18 7.33 22.99
CA VAL A 366 20.04 6.45 23.32
C VAL A 366 20.42 4.95 23.23
N LYS A 367 21.63 4.63 22.75
CA LYS A 367 22.09 3.26 22.44
C LYS A 367 22.07 2.27 23.61
N GLU A 368 22.02 2.75 24.86
CA GLU A 368 21.87 1.94 26.08
C GLU A 368 20.40 1.55 26.39
N THR A 369 19.41 2.06 25.65
CA THR A 369 17.96 1.88 25.92
C THR A 369 17.27 1.06 24.82
N ASN A 370 16.48 0.05 25.19
CA ASN A 370 15.75 -0.80 24.23
C ASN A 370 14.67 0.00 23.47
N ALA A 371 14.36 -0.43 22.24
CA ALA A 371 13.37 0.22 21.38
C ALA A 371 11.92 0.21 21.91
N SER A 372 11.59 -0.73 22.82
CA SER A 372 10.33 -0.75 23.56
C SER A 372 10.23 0.37 24.60
N ASP A 373 11.37 0.79 25.14
CA ASP A 373 11.48 1.55 26.39
C ASP A 373 11.77 3.04 26.14
N TRP A 374 11.93 3.45 24.87
CA TRP A 374 12.14 4.85 24.50
C TRP A 374 10.93 5.71 24.88
N ASN A 375 11.19 6.86 25.48
CA ASN A 375 10.17 7.88 25.75
C ASN A 375 9.95 8.84 24.57
N GLY A 376 8.98 9.75 24.71
CA GLY A 376 8.61 10.70 23.65
C GLY A 376 9.76 11.58 23.15
N THR A 377 10.61 12.08 24.05
CA THR A 377 11.76 12.93 23.67
C THR A 377 12.79 12.15 22.88
N GLN A 378 13.15 10.94 23.33
CA GLN A 378 14.07 10.05 22.62
C GLN A 378 13.53 9.69 21.23
N LYS A 379 12.22 9.38 21.11
CA LYS A 379 11.57 9.08 19.83
C LYS A 379 11.59 10.27 18.86
N GLN A 380 11.39 11.50 19.36
CA GLN A 380 11.50 12.71 18.55
C GLN A 380 12.93 12.94 18.06
N GLN A 381 13.94 12.79 18.92
CA GLN A 381 15.36 12.92 18.56
C GLN A 381 15.79 11.89 17.50
N ILE A 382 15.42 10.62 17.71
CA ILE A 382 15.65 9.54 16.75
C ILE A 382 14.98 9.85 15.41
N SER A 383 13.72 10.27 15.42
CA SER A 383 12.96 10.59 14.20
C SER A 383 13.58 11.75 13.43
N HIS A 384 13.95 12.84 14.11
CA HIS A 384 14.58 14.01 13.49
C HIS A 384 15.92 13.67 12.83
N LEU A 385 16.79 12.88 13.49
CA LEU A 385 18.02 12.39 12.87
C LEU A 385 17.74 11.55 11.63
N ASN A 386 16.77 10.63 11.70
CA ASN A 386 16.41 9.78 10.56
C ASN A 386 15.78 10.58 9.40
N GLU A 387 15.04 11.66 9.68
CA GLU A 387 14.57 12.59 8.67
C GLU A 387 15.71 13.32 7.94
N GLU A 388 16.66 13.90 8.68
CA GLU A 388 17.83 14.57 8.06
C GLU A 388 18.71 13.57 7.30
N LEU A 389 18.85 12.35 7.82
CA LEU A 389 19.52 11.25 7.13
C LEU A 389 18.82 10.89 5.81
N VAL A 390 17.49 10.79 5.76
CA VAL A 390 16.77 10.59 4.50
C VAL A 390 16.91 11.79 3.56
N LYS A 391 16.93 13.03 4.06
CA LYS A 391 17.14 14.23 3.23
C LYS A 391 18.54 14.23 2.59
N ALA A 392 19.57 13.86 3.34
CA ALA A 392 20.94 13.74 2.87
C ALA A 392 21.14 12.54 1.92
N LEU A 393 20.56 11.38 2.20
CA LEU A 393 20.65 10.22 1.32
C LEU A 393 19.97 10.47 -0.04
N ARG A 394 18.89 11.26 -0.05
CA ARG A 394 18.12 11.58 -1.26
C ARG A 394 18.75 12.59 -2.22
N SER A 395 19.83 13.28 -1.85
CA SER A 395 20.64 14.00 -2.84
C SER A 395 21.49 13.06 -3.69
N ASP A 396 21.79 11.87 -3.15
CA ASP A 396 22.80 10.97 -3.68
C ASP A 396 22.13 9.75 -4.36
N ASP A 397 21.06 9.19 -3.78
CA ASP A 397 20.27 8.08 -4.35
C ASP A 397 18.76 8.19 -4.04
N VAL A 398 17.95 7.93 -5.07
CA VAL A 398 16.47 7.93 -5.04
C VAL A 398 15.91 6.65 -4.38
N ALA A 399 16.70 5.58 -4.25
CA ALA A 399 16.31 4.33 -3.58
C ALA A 399 15.89 4.52 -2.10
N PHE A 400 16.35 5.61 -1.46
CA PHE A 400 16.03 5.93 -0.07
C PHE A 400 14.74 6.74 0.09
N SER A 401 13.91 6.37 1.08
CA SER A 401 12.69 7.12 1.38
C SER A 401 12.30 7.08 2.85
N LEU A 402 11.61 8.12 3.31
CA LEU A 402 11.15 8.22 4.70
C LEU A 402 10.00 7.23 4.93
N GLY A 403 10.06 6.51 6.05
CA GLY A 403 8.98 5.68 6.57
C GLY A 403 8.72 5.97 8.03
N ASP A 404 7.58 5.49 8.51
CA ASP A 404 7.17 5.58 9.90
C ASP A 404 7.02 4.16 10.46
N CYS A 405 7.79 3.82 11.48
CA CYS A 405 7.67 2.53 12.14
C CYS A 405 6.57 2.57 13.21
N SER A 406 5.36 2.14 12.85
CA SER A 406 4.22 2.09 13.77
C SER A 406 4.47 1.26 15.04
N ALA A 407 5.37 0.29 15.01
CA ALA A 407 5.69 -0.56 16.17
C ALA A 407 6.47 0.17 17.27
N TYR A 408 7.30 1.17 16.91
CA TYR A 408 8.10 1.94 17.86
C TYR A 408 7.67 3.41 17.95
N GLY A 409 6.96 3.95 16.95
CA GLY A 409 6.59 5.36 16.87
C GLY A 409 7.78 6.28 16.55
N VAL A 410 8.61 5.88 15.57
CA VAL A 410 9.76 6.67 15.09
C VAL A 410 9.85 6.64 13.57
N CYS A 411 10.41 7.69 12.98
CA CYS A 411 10.74 7.72 11.55
C CYS A 411 11.97 6.87 11.24
N CYS A 412 12.03 6.32 10.02
CA CYS A 412 13.04 5.37 9.57
C CYS A 412 13.43 5.55 8.10
N VAL A 413 14.61 5.04 7.74
CA VAL A 413 15.14 4.97 6.38
C VAL A 413 14.63 3.69 5.72
N LYS A 414 13.74 3.82 4.72
CA LYS A 414 13.29 2.71 3.88
C LYS A 414 14.25 2.51 2.71
N PHE A 415 14.60 1.26 2.47
CA PHE A 415 15.30 0.80 1.27
C PHE A 415 14.25 0.40 0.24
N GLY A 416 14.32 0.98 -0.96
CA GLY A 416 13.42 0.71 -2.09
C GLY A 416 13.68 -0.63 -2.77
N MET A 417 13.42 -0.67 -4.07
CA MET A 417 13.75 -1.80 -4.93
C MET A 417 15.21 -1.71 -5.37
N LEU A 418 15.91 -2.84 -5.49
CA LEU A 418 17.30 -2.91 -5.95
C LEU A 418 17.42 -3.64 -7.30
N SER A 419 18.32 -3.17 -8.15
CA SER A 419 18.61 -3.79 -9.45
C SER A 419 19.53 -5.02 -9.30
N ASP A 420 20.52 -4.94 -8.41
CA ASP A 420 21.41 -6.05 -8.04
C ASP A 420 21.36 -6.29 -6.52
N PRO A 421 21.28 -7.55 -6.03
CA PRO A 421 21.30 -7.84 -4.60
C PRO A 421 22.66 -7.63 -3.92
N VAL A 422 23.74 -7.35 -4.66
CA VAL A 422 25.07 -7.00 -4.12
C VAL A 422 25.08 -5.56 -3.59
N ASP A 423 24.39 -4.63 -4.25
CA ASP A 423 24.32 -3.20 -3.91
C ASP A 423 23.88 -2.96 -2.45
N LEU A 424 23.12 -3.89 -1.86
CA LEU A 424 22.58 -3.76 -0.51
C LEU A 424 23.66 -3.52 0.56
N ALA A 425 24.83 -4.18 0.46
CA ALA A 425 25.89 -4.04 1.46
C ALA A 425 26.47 -2.62 1.49
N ASP A 426 26.77 -2.08 0.31
CA ASP A 426 27.28 -0.71 0.18
C ASP A 426 26.19 0.32 0.52
N LEU A 427 24.93 0.09 0.16
CA LEU A 427 23.82 0.97 0.55
C LEU A 427 23.61 1.01 2.07
N VAL A 428 23.60 -0.14 2.76
CA VAL A 428 23.48 -0.19 4.23
C VAL A 428 24.67 0.51 4.90
N LYS A 429 25.88 0.30 4.37
CA LYS A 429 27.08 1.01 4.83
C LYS A 429 26.97 2.52 4.64
N VAL A 430 26.50 3.01 3.48
CA VAL A 430 26.30 4.44 3.22
C VAL A 430 25.30 5.05 4.21
N VAL A 431 24.20 4.35 4.55
CA VAL A 431 23.26 4.80 5.60
C VAL A 431 23.94 4.89 6.98
N ALA A 432 24.77 3.90 7.35
CA ALA A 432 25.50 3.91 8.62
C ALA A 432 26.56 5.02 8.69
N GLU A 433 27.31 5.25 7.60
CA GLU A 433 28.35 6.28 7.52
C GLU A 433 27.75 7.68 7.49
N LYS A 434 26.68 7.92 6.70
CA LYS A 434 25.96 9.20 6.67
C LYS A 434 25.24 9.52 7.97
N GLY A 435 24.63 8.53 8.64
CA GLY A 435 24.02 8.72 9.95
C GLY A 435 25.04 9.18 11.00
N ARG A 436 26.25 8.61 10.97
CA ARG A 436 27.38 9.02 11.82
C ARG A 436 27.91 10.41 11.47
N GLU A 437 27.99 10.77 10.19
CA GLU A 437 28.36 12.14 9.76
C GLU A 437 27.36 13.19 10.29
N ILE A 438 26.07 12.90 10.23
CA ILE A 438 25.00 13.78 10.73
C ILE A 438 25.01 13.85 12.27
N GLU A 439 25.14 12.73 12.97
CA GLU A 439 25.23 12.68 14.44
C GLU A 439 26.38 13.53 14.99
N ASN A 440 27.50 13.61 14.27
CA ASN A 440 28.68 14.40 14.63
C ASN A 440 28.68 15.80 13.99
N SER A 441 27.64 16.19 13.25
CA SER A 441 27.56 17.52 12.65
C SER A 441 27.26 18.59 13.71
N PRO A 442 27.98 19.73 13.74
CA PRO A 442 27.68 20.82 14.65
C PRO A 442 26.24 21.34 14.45
N GLN A 443 25.73 21.31 13.21
CA GLN A 443 24.36 21.73 12.90
C GLN A 443 23.30 20.84 13.58
N TYR A 444 23.55 19.53 13.68
CA TYR A 444 22.67 18.61 14.40
C TYR A 444 22.80 18.79 15.91
N LEU A 445 24.01 19.01 16.43
CA LEU A 445 24.23 19.29 17.85
C LEU A 445 23.58 20.62 18.30
N ASP A 446 23.65 21.67 17.47
CA ASP A 446 22.98 22.95 17.70
C ASP A 446 21.44 22.79 17.63
N ALA A 447 20.91 22.10 16.62
CA ALA A 447 19.47 21.81 16.52
C ALA A 447 18.94 20.97 17.69
N LEU A 448 19.71 19.98 18.14
CA LEU A 448 19.42 19.18 19.33
C LEU A 448 19.46 20.03 20.61
N ALA A 449 20.41 20.96 20.73
CA ALA A 449 20.49 21.89 21.85
C ALA A 449 19.30 22.87 21.88
N ASP A 450 18.88 23.41 20.75
CA ASP A 450 17.69 24.26 20.65
C ASP A 450 16.38 23.47 20.93
N LEU A 451 16.28 22.22 20.50
CA LEU A 451 15.12 21.35 20.82
C LEU A 451 15.06 21.03 22.32
N ILE A 452 16.21 20.72 22.95
CA ILE A 452 16.32 20.55 24.41
C ILE A 452 15.95 21.85 25.13
N ARG A 453 16.44 23.00 24.64
CA ARG A 453 16.15 24.31 25.21
C ARG A 453 14.66 24.66 25.13
N GLN A 454 14.00 24.42 23.99
CA GLN A 454 12.56 24.60 23.85
C GLN A 454 11.77 23.69 24.80
N GLY A 455 12.21 22.44 24.99
CA GLY A 455 11.66 21.53 26.01
C GLY A 455 11.78 22.07 27.44
N ILE A 456 12.92 22.68 27.78
CA ILE A 456 13.15 23.32 29.09
C ILE A 456 12.29 24.59 29.25
N GLU A 457 12.19 25.44 28.23
CA GLU A 457 11.34 26.64 28.24
C GLU A 457 9.84 26.28 28.38
N ALA A 458 9.38 25.25 27.67
CA ALA A 458 8.03 24.71 27.81
C ALA A 458 7.77 24.13 29.21
N ALA A 459 8.68 23.31 29.74
CA ALA A 459 8.56 22.71 31.07
C ALA A 459 8.61 23.77 32.20
N ASN A 460 9.37 24.86 32.03
CA ASN A 460 9.34 26.01 32.94
C ASN A 460 7.99 26.75 32.90
N LYS A 461 7.37 26.86 31.72
CA LYS A 461 6.03 27.46 31.56
C LYS A 461 4.95 26.59 32.19
N ASP A 462 5.02 25.27 32.03
CA ASP A 462 4.13 24.33 32.72
C ASP A 462 4.31 24.35 34.24
N LEU A 463 5.55 24.48 34.74
CA LEU A 463 5.82 24.69 36.17
C LEU A 463 5.24 26.01 36.69
N GLN A 464 5.27 27.09 35.89
CA GLN A 464 4.58 28.34 36.23
C GLN A 464 3.07 28.14 36.30
N LEU A 465 2.46 27.49 35.31
CA LEU A 465 1.01 27.19 35.30
C LEU A 465 0.58 26.23 36.43
N GLU A 466 1.41 25.26 36.81
CA GLU A 466 1.20 24.38 37.96
C GLU A 466 1.27 25.15 39.28
N ASN A 467 2.25 26.04 39.42
CA ASN A 467 2.38 26.91 40.59
C ASN A 467 1.25 27.96 40.67
N ASP A 468 0.83 28.54 39.55
CA ASP A 468 -0.28 29.50 39.51
C ASP A 468 -1.63 28.84 39.85
N LYS A 469 -1.86 27.59 39.40
CA LYS A 469 -2.99 26.78 39.88
C LYS A 469 -2.90 26.53 41.39
N ARG A 470 -1.74 26.12 41.89
CA ARG A 470 -1.51 25.94 43.34
C ARG A 470 -1.75 27.24 44.13
N LEU A 471 -1.42 28.40 43.59
CA LEU A 471 -1.69 29.71 44.21
C LEU A 471 -3.20 30.06 44.21
N GLN A 472 -3.95 29.64 43.18
CA GLN A 472 -5.41 29.76 43.14
C GLN A 472 -6.09 28.79 44.13
N GLU A 473 -5.55 27.59 44.31
CA GLU A 473 -6.04 26.55 45.24
C GLU A 473 -5.68 26.85 46.72
N GLU A 474 -4.46 27.31 47.01
CA GLU A 474 -4.02 27.68 48.36
C GLU A 474 -4.59 29.03 48.85
N GLY A 475 -4.97 29.91 47.91
CA GLY A 475 -5.63 31.18 48.18
C GLY A 475 -4.68 32.32 48.55
N VAL A 476 -4.76 33.42 47.79
CA VAL A 476 -3.91 34.63 47.86
C VAL A 476 -3.77 35.21 49.29
N ILE A 477 -4.78 35.04 50.14
CA ILE A 477 -4.80 35.51 51.54
C ILE A 477 -3.59 35.00 52.34
N ARG A 478 -3.07 33.79 52.04
CA ARG A 478 -1.92 33.18 52.74
C ARG A 478 -0.59 33.91 52.53
N GLN A 479 -0.45 34.73 51.47
CA GLN A 479 0.80 35.43 51.16
C GLN A 479 0.86 36.87 51.71
N LEU A 480 -0.22 37.38 52.31
CA LEU A 480 -0.20 38.71 52.93
C LEU A 480 0.67 38.70 54.22
N PRO A 481 1.64 39.62 54.38
CA PRO A 481 2.64 39.59 55.46
C PRO A 481 2.13 39.56 56.91
N LEU A 482 0.83 39.81 57.14
CA LEU A 482 0.19 39.81 58.45
C LEU A 482 -0.91 38.75 58.62
N MET A 483 -1.31 38.04 57.56
CA MET A 483 -2.39 37.03 57.61
C MET A 483 -1.91 35.59 57.37
N GLY A 484 -0.80 35.38 56.66
CA GLY A 484 -0.27 34.04 56.39
C GLY A 484 -0.01 33.19 57.65
N SER A 485 0.43 33.81 58.75
CA SER A 485 0.70 33.13 60.03
C SER A 485 -0.57 32.57 60.69
N LEU A 486 -1.67 33.33 60.69
CA LEU A 486 -2.94 32.91 61.28
C LEU A 486 -3.60 31.79 60.47
N VAL A 487 -3.54 31.86 59.13
CA VAL A 487 -4.15 30.85 58.26
C VAL A 487 -3.37 29.53 58.31
N ASN A 488 -2.03 29.56 58.36
CA ASN A 488 -1.20 28.35 58.55
C ASN A 488 -1.38 27.71 59.95
N TRP A 489 -1.82 28.46 60.96
CA TRP A 489 -2.13 27.91 62.29
C TRP A 489 -3.48 27.19 62.31
N PHE A 490 -4.50 27.75 61.64
CA PHE A 490 -5.84 27.14 61.56
C PHE A 490 -5.96 26.05 60.48
N SER A 491 -5.05 26.04 59.50
CA SER A 491 -4.96 25.04 58.44
C SER A 491 -3.49 24.74 58.14
N PRO A 492 -2.84 23.83 58.90
CA PRO A 492 -1.48 23.39 58.63
C PRO A 492 -1.36 22.73 57.25
N ILE A 493 -0.30 23.06 56.51
CA ILE A 493 0.00 22.47 55.20
C ILE A 493 0.95 21.27 55.40
N ASP A 494 0.64 20.15 54.75
CA ASP A 494 1.53 18.97 54.74
C ASP A 494 2.89 19.31 54.14
N LYS A 495 3.96 18.85 54.81
CA LYS A 495 5.34 19.23 54.48
C LYS A 495 5.80 18.78 53.08
N GLU A 496 5.13 17.81 52.47
CA GLU A 496 5.39 17.41 51.08
C GLU A 496 4.92 18.43 50.03
N HIS A 497 4.01 19.35 50.40
CA HIS A 497 3.54 20.45 49.53
C HIS A 497 4.37 21.74 49.70
N GLN A 498 5.19 21.85 50.75
CA GLN A 498 6.04 23.03 50.99
C GLN A 498 7.37 23.00 50.21
N ASN A 499 7.74 21.85 49.66
CA ASN A 499 8.98 21.70 48.90
C ASN A 499 8.80 22.24 47.49
N ILE A 500 9.57 23.26 47.08
CA ILE A 500 9.54 23.77 45.70
C ILE A 500 10.12 22.67 44.79
N ARG A 501 9.24 21.98 44.05
CA ARG A 501 9.60 20.91 43.12
C ARG A 501 10.31 21.47 41.89
N GLY A 502 11.62 21.72 42.02
CA GLY A 502 12.48 21.89 40.86
C GLY A 502 12.42 20.64 39.98
N ARG A 503 12.47 20.82 38.66
CA ARG A 503 12.62 19.72 37.71
C ARG A 503 13.99 19.81 37.06
N SER A 504 14.73 18.71 37.01
CA SER A 504 16.05 18.60 36.37
C SER A 504 15.95 17.79 35.08
N PHE A 505 16.39 18.37 33.97
CA PHE A 505 16.45 17.67 32.68
C PHE A 505 17.59 16.65 32.68
N ASN A 506 17.27 15.37 32.51
CA ASN A 506 18.27 14.31 32.41
C ASN A 506 18.65 14.11 30.94
N LEU A 507 19.89 14.47 30.58
CA LEU A 507 20.38 14.42 29.18
C LEU A 507 20.39 13.02 28.56
N LYS A 508 20.46 11.93 29.36
CA LYS A 508 20.39 10.55 28.83
C LYS A 508 18.95 10.10 28.56
N THR A 509 18.00 10.49 29.41
CA THR A 509 16.58 10.09 29.22
C THR A 509 15.79 11.12 28.42
N GLY A 510 16.23 12.37 28.30
CA GLY A 510 15.44 13.44 27.67
C GLY A 510 14.20 13.85 28.49
N GLU A 511 14.17 13.53 29.79
CA GLU A 511 13.00 13.74 30.66
C GLU A 511 13.29 14.70 31.82
N MET A 512 12.22 15.36 32.28
CA MET A 512 12.24 16.26 33.43
C MET A 512 11.92 15.51 34.73
N GLN A 513 12.96 15.06 35.44
CA GLN A 513 12.84 14.38 36.72
C GLN A 513 12.66 15.37 37.87
N SER A 514 11.87 15.06 38.91
CA SER A 514 11.78 15.94 40.10
C SER A 514 13.08 15.90 40.90
N THR A 515 13.58 17.07 41.30
CA THR A 515 14.74 17.19 42.18
C THR A 515 14.49 16.64 43.60
N ASP A 516 13.23 16.35 43.96
CA ASP A 516 12.90 15.61 45.19
C ASP A 516 13.66 14.28 45.29
N VAL A 517 13.94 13.61 44.17
CA VAL A 517 14.69 12.34 44.15
C VAL A 517 16.16 12.57 44.55
N LEU A 518 16.79 13.61 44.00
CA LEU A 518 18.14 14.05 44.38
C LEU A 518 18.19 14.47 45.86
N TYR A 519 17.21 15.22 46.36
CA TYR A 519 17.13 15.60 47.77
C TYR A 519 16.89 14.42 48.72
N LYS A 520 16.12 13.39 48.30
CA LYS A 520 15.94 12.15 49.07
C LYS A 520 17.25 11.36 49.15
N HIS A 521 17.95 11.13 48.04
CA HIS A 521 19.24 10.42 48.04
C HIS A 521 20.32 11.15 48.85
N LYS A 522 20.43 12.48 48.70
CA LYS A 522 21.39 13.31 49.44
C LYS A 522 21.12 13.39 50.94
N LYS A 523 19.95 12.94 51.39
CA LYS A 523 19.57 12.82 52.81
C LYS A 523 19.89 11.44 53.41
N SER A 524 20.14 10.44 52.56
CA SER A 524 20.70 9.13 52.94
C SER A 524 22.24 9.05 52.87
N GLU A 525 22.90 9.98 52.18
CA GLU A 525 24.38 10.07 52.02
C GLU A 525 25.18 10.40 53.31
N SER A 526 24.60 10.16 54.50
CA SER A 526 25.34 10.24 55.77
C SER A 526 26.12 8.95 56.11
N LEU A 527 25.94 7.88 55.34
CA LEU A 527 26.64 6.60 55.51
C LEU A 527 27.11 6.02 54.15
N GLU A 528 28.31 5.43 54.20
CA GLU A 528 29.08 4.76 53.13
C GLU A 528 29.84 5.64 52.11
N LYS A 529 30.92 5.07 51.55
CA LYS A 529 31.93 5.74 50.72
C LYS A 529 32.45 4.82 49.61
N THR A 530 32.26 5.22 48.36
CA THR A 530 33.06 4.79 47.20
C THR A 530 33.08 5.91 46.14
N PRO A 531 34.07 5.96 45.24
CA PRO A 531 34.52 7.25 44.69
C PRO A 531 33.80 7.69 43.41
N MET A 532 33.54 9.01 43.33
CA MET A 532 33.23 9.69 42.06
C MET A 532 34.53 10.08 41.35
N THR A 533 34.54 10.02 40.01
CA THR A 533 35.52 10.75 39.20
C THR A 533 35.21 12.26 39.22
N PRO A 534 36.22 13.14 39.25
CA PRO A 534 35.99 14.58 39.28
C PRO A 534 35.58 15.10 37.90
N ILE A 535 34.53 15.93 37.86
CA ILE A 535 34.22 16.79 36.73
C ILE A 535 34.76 18.18 37.06
N GLU A 536 35.77 18.64 36.33
CA GLU A 536 36.26 20.02 36.43
C GLU A 536 35.31 20.96 35.69
N THR A 537 34.69 21.90 36.41
CA THR A 537 33.87 22.96 35.80
C THR A 537 34.74 24.18 35.50
N PRO A 538 34.84 24.66 34.25
CA PRO A 538 35.61 25.88 33.95
C PRO A 538 35.03 27.11 34.65
N GLN A 539 35.87 27.84 35.39
CA GLN A 539 35.45 29.08 36.05
C GLN A 539 35.42 30.25 35.07
N ALA A 540 34.26 30.89 34.92
CA ALA A 540 34.13 32.17 34.24
C ALA A 540 34.30 33.34 35.24
N PRO A 541 35.17 34.33 34.98
CA PRO A 541 35.43 35.42 35.93
C PRO A 541 34.46 36.60 35.77
N HIS A 542 33.80 36.99 36.86
CA HIS A 542 33.06 38.26 36.95
C HIS A 542 33.64 39.19 38.02
N GLY A 543 34.18 40.33 37.57
CA GLY A 543 34.55 41.45 38.44
C GLY A 543 33.55 42.60 38.29
N PHE A 544 32.66 42.78 39.27
CA PHE A 544 31.76 43.94 39.34
C PHE A 544 32.52 45.17 39.87
N LYS A 545 32.31 46.35 39.26
CA LYS A 545 32.64 47.66 39.86
C LYS A 545 31.58 48.72 39.55
N THR A 546 31.36 49.60 40.51
CA THR A 546 30.37 50.69 40.47
C THR A 546 31.01 52.04 40.11
N LYS A 547 30.17 52.96 39.60
CA LYS A 547 30.47 54.40 39.34
C LYS A 547 30.59 55.21 40.68
N PRO A 548 30.89 56.53 40.72
CA PRO A 548 31.08 57.50 39.62
C PRO A 548 32.25 58.54 39.75
N ASP A 549 32.29 59.45 38.77
CA ASP A 549 32.52 60.92 38.86
C ASP A 549 33.89 61.64 38.57
N VAL A 550 33.71 62.80 37.91
CA VAL A 550 34.62 63.95 37.62
C VAL A 550 35.61 63.86 36.41
N VAL A 551 35.87 65.04 35.85
CA VAL A 551 36.41 65.51 34.53
C VAL A 551 37.44 66.64 34.87
N PRO A 552 38.38 67.15 34.02
CA PRO A 552 38.65 66.99 32.57
C PRO A 552 40.04 66.35 32.25
N GLU A 553 40.73 66.47 31.10
CA GLU A 553 40.60 67.23 29.81
C GLU A 553 40.88 66.22 28.64
N GLU A 554 41.32 66.46 27.39
CA GLU A 554 41.85 67.59 26.57
C GLU A 554 41.47 67.36 25.07
N GLU A 555 42.07 68.06 24.09
CA GLU A 555 41.68 68.03 22.65
C GLU A 555 42.63 67.22 21.72
N GLY A 556 42.18 66.91 20.48
CA GLY A 556 43.04 66.29 19.45
C GLY A 556 42.31 65.71 18.23
N GLU A 557 41.87 66.56 17.29
CA GLU A 557 41.44 66.14 15.94
C GLU A 557 42.65 65.80 15.05
N ASP A 558 42.51 64.87 14.09
CA ASP A 558 42.69 65.18 12.65
C ASP A 558 42.23 64.03 11.72
N ALA A 559 41.84 64.36 10.48
CA ALA A 559 41.52 63.37 9.44
C ALA A 559 41.56 63.95 8.00
N ALA A 560 42.56 63.59 7.18
CA ALA A 560 42.55 63.88 5.75
C ALA A 560 43.36 62.90 4.87
N ALA A 561 42.81 62.64 3.68
CA ALA A 561 43.21 61.65 2.67
C ALA A 561 44.40 62.00 1.75
N ALA A 562 44.83 61.00 0.95
CA ALA A 562 45.07 61.05 -0.53
C ALA A 562 46.43 60.56 -1.08
N GLY A 563 46.40 59.95 -2.29
CA GLY A 563 47.58 59.59 -3.12
C GLY A 563 47.62 58.11 -3.57
N LYS A 564 47.00 57.69 -4.69
CA LYS A 564 47.47 57.70 -6.10
C LYS A 564 48.80 56.99 -6.41
N GLY A 565 48.75 55.98 -7.30
CA GLY A 565 49.90 55.35 -7.98
C GLY A 565 49.48 54.61 -9.27
N GLN A 566 50.37 54.52 -10.27
CA GLN A 566 50.14 53.94 -11.61
C GLN A 566 50.99 52.66 -11.80
N ALA A 567 50.46 51.52 -12.28
CA ALA A 567 50.08 51.15 -13.66
C ALA A 567 51.25 50.85 -14.63
N LYS A 568 51.22 49.68 -15.30
CA LYS A 568 52.07 49.32 -16.46
C LYS A 568 51.35 48.30 -17.38
N ARG A 569 51.82 48.14 -18.62
CA ARG A 569 51.12 47.46 -19.74
C ARG A 569 51.71 46.08 -20.11
N GLY A 570 50.88 45.24 -20.75
CA GLY A 570 51.28 44.16 -21.65
C GLY A 570 50.10 43.69 -22.51
N SER A 571 50.28 43.55 -23.83
CA SER A 571 49.32 42.95 -24.78
C SER A 571 49.91 41.61 -25.30
N THR A 572 49.16 40.66 -25.85
CA THR A 572 48.57 40.69 -27.21
C THR A 572 47.30 39.81 -27.37
N SER A 573 46.73 39.83 -28.58
CA SER A 573 45.45 39.25 -28.98
C SER A 573 45.49 37.79 -29.42
N GLY A 574 44.37 37.09 -29.20
CA GLY A 574 43.90 35.93 -29.97
C GLY A 574 42.36 35.93 -29.95
N ALA A 575 41.70 35.49 -31.01
CA ALA A 575 40.24 35.55 -31.15
C ALA A 575 39.70 34.34 -31.91
N GLU A 576 38.51 33.87 -31.52
CA GLU A 576 37.58 33.14 -32.38
C GLU A 576 36.16 33.21 -31.76
N ASP A 577 35.12 33.16 -32.61
CA ASP A 577 33.72 33.32 -32.22
C ASP A 577 33.07 31.97 -31.86
N GLU A 578 32.19 31.97 -30.85
CA GLU A 578 31.10 30.98 -30.81
C GLU A 578 29.81 31.56 -30.20
N LYS A 579 28.65 31.06 -30.66
CA LYS A 579 27.31 31.59 -30.32
C LYS A 579 26.65 30.80 -29.18
N PRO A 580 25.86 31.46 -28.30
CA PRO A 580 25.22 30.80 -27.17
C PRO A 580 23.86 30.16 -27.52
N PRO A 581 23.51 29.04 -26.87
CA PRO A 581 22.13 28.57 -26.73
C PRO A 581 21.51 28.98 -25.38
N THR A 582 20.46 29.80 -25.47
CA THR A 582 19.26 29.93 -24.63
C THR A 582 19.18 29.21 -23.26
N VAL A 583 18.84 29.99 -22.22
CA VAL A 583 18.45 29.52 -20.87
C VAL A 583 17.14 28.72 -20.88
N THR A 584 17.11 27.57 -20.22
CA THR A 584 15.89 26.86 -19.83
C THR A 584 15.42 27.30 -18.43
N GLN A 585 14.10 27.33 -18.21
CA GLN A 585 13.49 27.45 -16.88
C GLN A 585 12.79 26.14 -16.46
N PRO A 586 12.59 25.88 -15.16
CA PRO A 586 12.22 24.56 -14.66
C PRO A 586 10.72 24.23 -14.78
N ILE A 587 10.41 22.94 -14.82
CA ILE A 587 9.06 22.41 -14.68
C ILE A 587 8.69 22.38 -13.18
N ALA A 588 7.51 22.88 -12.83
CA ALA A 588 7.01 22.87 -11.45
C ALA A 588 6.25 21.56 -11.14
N ASN A 589 6.74 20.78 -10.19
CA ASN A 589 6.03 19.59 -9.69
C ASN A 589 4.92 19.99 -8.70
N GLY A 590 3.66 19.70 -9.04
CA GLY A 590 2.53 19.80 -8.12
C GLY A 590 2.28 18.49 -7.38
N GLY A 591 2.72 18.39 -6.14
CA GLY A 591 2.37 17.26 -5.26
C GLY A 591 0.97 17.45 -4.65
N PHE A 592 0.14 16.40 -4.68
CA PHE A 592 -1.18 16.38 -4.04
C PHE A 592 -1.30 15.22 -3.05
N SER A 593 -1.66 15.52 -1.81
CA SER A 593 -1.94 14.53 -0.76
C SER A 593 -3.39 14.04 -0.84
N PRO A 594 -3.67 12.73 -0.75
CA PRO A 594 -5.03 12.20 -0.73
C PRO A 594 -5.60 12.19 0.70
N ASN A 595 -6.48 13.14 1.04
CA ASN A 595 -7.31 13.01 2.25
C ASN A 595 -8.55 13.94 2.24
N ALA A 596 -9.65 13.50 1.60
CA ALA A 596 -10.99 14.07 1.78
C ALA A 596 -12.09 13.15 1.22
N THR A 597 -12.86 12.49 2.09
CA THR A 597 -14.12 11.84 1.72
C THR A 597 -15.27 12.85 1.77
N PRO A 598 -16.13 12.97 0.74
CA PRO A 598 -17.43 13.61 0.85
C PRO A 598 -18.52 12.56 1.15
N ALA A 599 -19.38 12.84 2.13
CA ALA A 599 -20.53 12.00 2.46
C ALA A 599 -21.73 12.25 1.52
N ALA A 600 -22.77 11.42 1.69
CA ALA A 600 -23.99 11.45 0.88
C ALA A 600 -24.73 12.80 0.89
N ALA A 601 -25.35 13.14 -0.24
CA ALA A 601 -26.33 14.21 -0.37
C ALA A 601 -27.60 13.67 -1.04
N ALA A 602 -28.64 13.39 -0.24
CA ALA A 602 -29.98 13.13 -0.75
C ALA A 602 -30.79 14.42 -0.76
N ALA A 603 -31.39 14.77 -1.89
CA ALA A 603 -32.31 15.89 -2.03
C ALA A 603 -33.41 15.54 -3.05
N ALA A 604 -34.64 15.97 -2.78
CA ALA A 604 -35.83 15.66 -3.59
C ALA A 604 -36.60 16.93 -3.98
N ASN A 605 -37.53 16.76 -4.93
CA ASN A 605 -38.55 17.72 -5.40
C ASN A 605 -38.06 18.92 -6.23
N GLY A 606 -38.71 19.13 -7.39
CA GLY A 606 -38.52 20.30 -8.25
C GLY A 606 -39.38 20.27 -9.51
N LYS A 607 -40.66 20.64 -9.39
CA LYS A 607 -41.65 20.69 -10.50
C LYS A 607 -41.14 21.48 -11.73
N GLN A 608 -41.28 20.92 -12.92
CA GLN A 608 -42.36 21.32 -13.86
C GLN A 608 -42.62 20.27 -14.94
#